data_AF-A0A2E4JFE3-F1
#
_entry.id   AF-A0A2E4JFE3-F1
#
_cell.length_a   1.000
_cell.length_b   1.000
_cell.length_c   1.000
_cell.angle_alpha   90.00
_cell.angle_beta   90.00
_cell.angle_gamma   90.00
#
_symmetry.space_group_name_H-M   'P 1'
#
loop_
_entity.id
_entity.type
_entity.pdbx_description
1 polymer ?
#
loop_
_entity_poly.entity_id
_entity_poly.type
_entity_poly.pdbx_seq_one_letter_code
_entity_poly.pdbx_strand_id
1 'polypeptide(L)'
;MHMATRLAVPVIRKIRSLNPSAHLCVYGLYAMLNESLLHELGVHSVLGAEFESDLEALAIALREGTPPPQPTADTPLPHLAFKVPDRRGLPPPARYATLHDSTGATRCVGYTEASRGCRHTCRHCPIVPVYKGRFRIVPVNIVLADIRNQVEMGVRHITFGDPDFFNGPVHAIEVVQRLADTYPDLTYDVTIKIEHLLVHAKYLATLRDTGCAFVTSAVESFDSHVLEILNKGHTPRDIERAVAACRTAGLVLTPTFVAFTPWTTLESYCAYLQAIASLDLVEAVAPIQLAIRLLLPEGSSLLTHKEVAEVVGEFDKSMLSYSWFNTDPRVDALQAEVIGLVGQHGTASRRAIFEEIWTLAHERAALHCPPVAMNTQARTAIPYLNEPWYC
;
A
#
# COMPACT_ATOMS: atom_id res chain seq x y z
N MET A 1 -4.05 5.86 -2.20
CA MET A 1 -4.91 5.00 -3.04
C MET A 1 -5.20 5.62 -4.42
N HIS A 2 -6.11 6.56 -4.64
CA HIS A 2 -6.43 7.06 -6.01
C HIS A 2 -5.51 8.16 -6.57
N MET A 3 -4.31 8.34 -6.00
CA MET A 3 -3.41 9.43 -6.41
C MET A 3 -3.05 9.34 -7.90
N ALA A 4 -2.77 8.13 -8.40
CA ALA A 4 -2.49 7.91 -9.82
C ALA A 4 -3.64 8.39 -10.71
N THR A 5 -4.89 8.03 -10.38
CA THR A 5 -6.07 8.47 -11.14
C THR A 5 -6.24 9.98 -11.07
N ARG A 6 -6.09 10.59 -9.89
CA ARG A 6 -6.16 12.06 -9.71
C ARG A 6 -5.10 12.80 -10.52
N LEU A 7 -3.87 12.28 -10.57
CA LEU A 7 -2.78 12.81 -11.38
C LEU A 7 -3.02 12.61 -12.89
N ALA A 8 -3.72 11.55 -13.28
CA ALA A 8 -4.07 11.29 -14.68
C ALA A 8 -5.11 12.28 -15.22
N VAL A 9 -6.07 12.75 -14.42
CA VAL A 9 -7.14 13.68 -14.86
C VAL A 9 -6.61 14.92 -15.59
N PRO A 10 -5.70 15.74 -15.04
CA PRO A 10 -5.18 16.92 -15.75
C PRO A 10 -4.37 16.53 -17.00
N VAL A 11 -3.69 15.38 -16.98
CA VAL A 11 -2.96 14.86 -18.14
C VAL A 11 -3.90 14.48 -19.27
N ILE A 12 -5.00 13.77 -18.97
CA ILE A 12 -6.03 13.39 -19.95
C ILE A 12 -6.61 14.65 -20.60
N ARG A 13 -7.00 15.65 -19.81
CA ARG A 13 -7.52 16.94 -20.32
C ARG A 13 -6.51 17.63 -21.24
N LYS A 14 -5.24 17.66 -20.86
CA LYS A 14 -4.18 18.26 -21.68
C LYS A 14 -3.98 17.51 -22.99
N ILE A 15 -3.91 16.16 -22.96
CA ILE A 15 -3.77 15.36 -24.18
C ILE A 15 -4.97 15.57 -25.10
N ARG A 16 -6.19 15.61 -24.56
CA ARG A 16 -7.41 15.89 -25.33
C ARG A 16 -7.39 17.26 -26.00
N SER A 17 -6.93 18.29 -25.29
CA SER A 17 -6.75 19.62 -25.86
C SER A 17 -5.71 19.66 -26.98
N LEU A 18 -4.65 18.86 -26.90
CA LEU A 18 -3.56 18.86 -27.87
C LEU A 18 -3.83 17.94 -29.07
N ASN A 19 -4.53 16.84 -28.85
CA ASN A 19 -4.86 15.85 -29.86
C ASN A 19 -6.25 15.24 -29.60
N PRO A 20 -7.31 15.88 -30.12
CA PRO A 20 -8.68 15.40 -29.95
C PRO A 20 -8.94 14.03 -30.59
N SER A 21 -8.20 13.67 -31.66
CA SER A 21 -8.38 12.40 -32.39
C SER A 21 -7.60 11.22 -31.81
N ALA A 22 -6.71 11.44 -30.83
CA ALA A 22 -5.99 10.35 -30.19
C ALA A 22 -6.95 9.37 -29.49
N HIS A 23 -6.78 8.07 -29.72
CA HIS A 23 -7.40 7.08 -28.85
C HIS A 23 -6.74 7.15 -27.47
N LEU A 24 -7.54 7.29 -26.40
CA LEU A 24 -7.02 7.26 -25.04
C LEU A 24 -7.50 6.00 -24.36
N CYS A 25 -6.55 5.26 -23.83
CA CYS A 25 -6.77 4.09 -22.99
C CYS A 25 -6.19 4.36 -21.60
N VAL A 26 -6.95 3.99 -20.57
CA VAL A 26 -6.50 3.95 -19.18
C VAL A 26 -6.72 2.53 -18.65
N TYR A 27 -5.85 2.07 -17.76
CA TYR A 27 -5.89 0.70 -17.25
C TYR A 27 -5.39 0.61 -15.82
N GLY A 28 -5.67 -0.52 -15.17
CA GLY A 28 -5.22 -0.82 -13.81
C GLY A 28 -6.35 -0.83 -12.78
N LEU A 29 -5.99 -1.16 -11.54
CA LEU A 29 -6.95 -1.41 -10.45
C LEU A 29 -8.00 -0.30 -10.28
N TYR A 30 -7.55 0.96 -10.31
CA TYR A 30 -8.42 2.12 -10.11
C TYR A 30 -9.11 2.63 -11.37
N ALA A 31 -8.74 2.13 -12.55
CA ALA A 31 -9.32 2.58 -13.82
C ALA A 31 -10.81 2.18 -13.87
N MET A 32 -11.11 0.90 -13.67
CA MET A 32 -12.50 0.40 -13.66
C MET A 32 -13.35 1.02 -12.57
N LEU A 33 -12.77 1.28 -11.39
CA LEU A 33 -13.48 1.93 -10.28
C LEU A 33 -13.89 3.38 -10.59
N ASN A 34 -13.31 3.99 -11.61
CA ASN A 34 -13.57 5.37 -12.01
C ASN A 34 -14.01 5.48 -13.48
N GLU A 35 -14.53 4.39 -14.06
CA GLU A 35 -14.87 4.26 -15.48
C GLU A 35 -15.76 5.40 -15.97
N SER A 36 -16.84 5.70 -15.25
CA SER A 36 -17.78 6.77 -15.64
C SER A 36 -17.11 8.14 -15.76
N LEU A 37 -16.28 8.50 -14.78
CA LEU A 37 -15.50 9.75 -14.82
C LEU A 37 -14.51 9.76 -15.99
N LEU A 38 -13.83 8.64 -16.23
CA LEU A 38 -12.82 8.55 -17.28
C LEU A 38 -13.47 8.71 -18.67
N HIS A 39 -14.65 8.14 -18.87
CA HIS A 39 -15.45 8.37 -20.07
C HIS A 39 -15.93 9.83 -20.20
N GLU A 40 -16.39 10.47 -19.10
CA GLU A 40 -16.71 11.91 -19.10
C GLU A 40 -15.51 12.77 -19.53
N LEU A 41 -14.27 12.33 -19.25
CA LEU A 41 -13.03 13.00 -19.67
C LEU A 41 -12.60 12.69 -21.11
N GLY A 42 -13.37 11.89 -21.86
CA GLY A 42 -13.07 11.52 -23.24
C GLY A 42 -12.07 10.38 -23.38
N VAL A 43 -11.95 9.51 -22.37
CA VAL A 43 -11.24 8.23 -22.51
C VAL A 43 -12.11 7.25 -23.30
N HIS A 44 -11.50 6.55 -24.27
CA HIS A 44 -12.22 5.64 -25.16
C HIS A 44 -12.23 4.19 -24.64
N SER A 45 -11.15 3.77 -23.97
CA SER A 45 -11.02 2.41 -23.41
C SER A 45 -10.58 2.48 -21.95
N VAL A 46 -11.32 1.81 -21.07
CA VAL A 46 -10.98 1.61 -19.67
C VAL A 46 -10.78 0.11 -19.48
N LEU A 47 -9.58 -0.30 -19.03
CA LEU A 47 -9.23 -1.71 -18.87
C LEU A 47 -9.00 -2.07 -17.39
N GLY A 48 -9.22 -3.35 -17.07
CA GLY A 48 -9.16 -3.91 -15.72
C GLY A 48 -7.77 -3.96 -15.09
N ALA A 49 -7.67 -4.67 -13.95
CA ALA A 49 -6.39 -4.88 -13.27
C ALA A 49 -5.47 -5.87 -14.00
N GLU A 50 -6.04 -6.84 -14.74
CA GLU A 50 -5.31 -7.81 -15.55
C GLU A 50 -5.43 -7.42 -17.03
N PHE A 51 -4.78 -6.32 -17.40
CA PHE A 51 -5.04 -5.57 -18.63
C PHE A 51 -4.21 -6.02 -19.83
N GLU A 52 -3.21 -6.89 -19.66
CA GLU A 52 -2.18 -7.09 -20.69
C GLU A 52 -2.74 -7.63 -22.01
N SER A 53 -3.60 -8.66 -21.95
CA SER A 53 -4.24 -9.21 -23.15
C SER A 53 -5.26 -8.24 -23.76
N ASP A 54 -5.94 -7.46 -22.93
CA ASP A 54 -6.90 -6.45 -23.40
C ASP A 54 -6.19 -5.28 -24.09
N LEU A 55 -5.01 -4.87 -23.61
CA LEU A 55 -4.16 -3.88 -24.27
C LEU A 55 -3.66 -4.38 -25.64
N GLU A 56 -3.24 -5.64 -25.72
CA GLU A 56 -2.83 -6.25 -26.99
C GLU A 56 -3.99 -6.27 -27.98
N ALA A 57 -5.16 -6.75 -27.55
CA ALA A 57 -6.38 -6.78 -28.36
C ALA A 57 -6.81 -5.38 -28.80
N LEU A 58 -6.71 -4.38 -27.92
CA LEU A 58 -6.99 -2.98 -28.25
C LEU A 58 -6.03 -2.46 -29.31
N ALA A 59 -4.73 -2.70 -29.18
CA ALA A 59 -3.74 -2.25 -30.16
C ALA A 59 -3.99 -2.87 -31.55
N ILE A 60 -4.34 -4.15 -31.61
CA ILE A 60 -4.71 -4.85 -32.86
C ILE A 60 -5.98 -4.23 -33.45
N ALA A 61 -7.02 -4.03 -32.65
CA ALA A 61 -8.29 -3.48 -33.11
C ALA A 61 -8.13 -2.07 -33.71
N LEU A 62 -7.36 -1.21 -33.04
CA LEU A 62 -7.06 0.14 -33.53
C LEU A 62 -6.26 0.13 -34.85
N ARG A 63 -5.35 -0.82 -35.02
CA ARG A 63 -4.59 -0.99 -36.28
C ARG A 63 -5.50 -1.45 -37.42
N GLU A 64 -6.43 -2.34 -37.14
CA GLU A 64 -7.28 -2.99 -38.15
C GLU A 64 -8.58 -2.23 -38.43
N GLY A 65 -8.88 -1.20 -37.63
CA GLY A 65 -10.14 -0.45 -37.73
C GLY A 65 -11.34 -1.26 -37.26
N THR A 66 -11.14 -2.25 -36.39
CA THR A 66 -12.21 -3.07 -35.82
C THR A 66 -12.63 -2.54 -34.44
N PRO A 67 -13.84 -2.88 -33.96
CA PRO A 67 -14.29 -2.43 -32.65
C PRO A 67 -13.36 -2.90 -31.51
N PRO A 68 -12.88 -2.00 -30.63
CA PRO A 68 -12.00 -2.36 -29.54
C PRO A 68 -12.73 -3.15 -28.43
N PRO A 69 -12.01 -3.97 -27.64
CA PRO A 69 -12.59 -4.59 -26.45
C PRO A 69 -13.01 -3.52 -25.43
N GLN A 70 -14.17 -3.72 -24.82
CA GLN A 70 -14.68 -2.88 -23.73
C GLN A 70 -15.11 -3.74 -22.55
N PRO A 71 -14.15 -4.17 -21.69
CA PRO A 71 -14.48 -4.91 -20.49
C PRO A 71 -15.24 -4.00 -19.52
N THR A 72 -16.28 -4.55 -18.90
CA THR A 72 -17.05 -3.91 -17.82
C THR A 72 -16.59 -4.42 -16.45
N ALA A 73 -17.04 -3.79 -15.37
CA ALA A 73 -16.74 -4.25 -13.99
C ALA A 73 -17.18 -5.70 -13.69
N ASP A 74 -18.18 -6.21 -14.42
CA ASP A 74 -18.68 -7.58 -14.29
C ASP A 74 -17.91 -8.59 -15.16
N THR A 75 -17.00 -8.11 -16.01
CA THR A 75 -16.20 -8.97 -16.87
C THR A 75 -15.28 -9.84 -16.01
N PRO A 76 -15.32 -11.18 -16.16
CA PRO A 76 -14.43 -12.06 -15.42
C PRO A 76 -12.96 -11.74 -15.70
N LEU A 77 -12.13 -11.75 -14.66
CA LEU A 77 -10.69 -11.52 -14.83
C LEU A 77 -10.11 -12.55 -15.82
N PRO A 78 -9.40 -12.11 -16.88
CA PRO A 78 -8.89 -12.99 -17.92
C PRO A 78 -7.89 -14.00 -17.38
N HIS A 79 -7.74 -15.15 -18.04
CA HIS A 79 -6.64 -16.06 -17.73
C HIS A 79 -5.34 -15.50 -18.32
N LEU A 80 -4.38 -15.16 -17.46
CA LEU A 80 -3.11 -14.58 -17.90
C LEU A 80 -2.08 -15.65 -18.26
N ALA A 81 -1.47 -15.48 -19.43
CA ALA A 81 -0.19 -16.10 -19.76
C ALA A 81 0.92 -15.13 -19.38
N PHE A 82 1.45 -15.24 -18.16
CA PHE A 82 2.51 -14.37 -17.67
C PHE A 82 3.75 -14.44 -18.56
N LYS A 83 4.27 -13.27 -18.94
CA LYS A 83 5.50 -13.09 -19.72
C LYS A 83 6.51 -12.34 -18.87
N VAL A 84 7.81 -12.54 -19.14
CA VAL A 84 8.85 -11.72 -18.53
C VAL A 84 8.70 -10.28 -19.02
N PRO A 85 8.58 -9.27 -18.13
CA PRO A 85 8.48 -7.87 -18.55
C PRO A 85 9.69 -7.43 -19.37
N ASP A 86 9.45 -6.77 -20.49
CA ASP A 86 10.50 -6.09 -21.25
C ASP A 86 10.75 -4.71 -20.62
N ARG A 87 11.92 -4.54 -20.02
CA ARG A 87 12.32 -3.29 -19.34
C ARG A 87 13.18 -2.38 -20.20
N ARG A 88 13.47 -2.77 -21.45
CA ARG A 88 14.31 -1.97 -22.36
C ARG A 88 13.61 -0.65 -22.69
N GLY A 89 14.38 0.44 -22.64
CA GLY A 89 13.87 1.78 -22.95
C GLY A 89 13.07 2.46 -21.81
N LEU A 90 12.83 1.78 -20.69
CA LEU A 90 12.32 2.42 -19.48
C LEU A 90 13.39 3.31 -18.83
N PRO A 91 13.01 4.33 -18.04
CA PRO A 91 13.96 5.07 -17.21
C PRO A 91 14.83 4.14 -16.35
N PRO A 92 16.11 4.47 -16.11
CA PRO A 92 16.99 3.61 -15.31
C PRO A 92 16.56 3.54 -13.84
N PRO A 93 16.89 2.45 -13.11
CA PRO A 93 16.52 2.24 -11.71
C PRO A 93 16.89 3.42 -10.78
N ALA A 94 17.99 4.12 -11.07
CA ALA A 94 18.46 5.27 -10.30
C ALA A 94 17.50 6.49 -10.30
N ARG A 95 16.43 6.47 -11.11
CA ARG A 95 15.39 7.52 -11.13
C ARG A 95 14.16 7.19 -10.28
N TYR A 96 14.14 6.02 -9.63
CA TYR A 96 13.04 5.59 -8.76
C TYR A 96 13.47 5.61 -7.30
N ALA A 97 12.62 5.05 -6.43
CA ALA A 97 12.89 4.93 -5.01
C ALA A 97 14.25 4.27 -4.71
N THR A 98 14.82 4.66 -3.58
CA THR A 98 16.04 4.09 -3.02
C THR A 98 15.75 3.54 -1.64
N LEU A 99 16.32 2.38 -1.33
CA LEU A 99 16.35 1.84 0.01
C LEU A 99 17.50 2.51 0.77
N HIS A 100 17.20 3.06 1.94
CA HIS A 100 18.20 3.36 2.96
C HIS A 100 18.25 2.18 3.93
N ASP A 101 19.40 1.50 3.99
CA ASP A 101 19.56 0.33 4.86
C ASP A 101 20.01 0.71 6.28
N SER A 102 20.07 -0.29 7.16
CA SER A 102 20.40 -0.11 8.56
C SER A 102 21.85 0.35 8.83
N THR A 103 22.71 0.28 7.82
CA THR A 103 24.11 0.74 7.87
C THR A 103 24.27 2.18 7.38
N GLY A 104 23.19 2.78 6.86
CA GLY A 104 23.20 4.10 6.23
C GLY A 104 23.56 4.07 4.74
N ALA A 105 23.76 2.90 4.14
CA ALA A 105 23.98 2.77 2.71
C ALA A 105 22.67 2.88 1.93
N THR A 106 22.77 3.36 0.69
CA THR A 106 21.63 3.44 -0.23
C THR A 106 21.72 2.37 -1.31
N ARG A 107 20.58 1.79 -1.70
CA ARG A 107 20.48 0.76 -2.73
C ARG A 107 19.43 1.13 -3.76
N CYS A 108 19.75 0.95 -5.04
CA CYS A 108 18.78 1.07 -6.13
C CYS A 108 17.70 0.00 -5.98
N VAL A 109 16.43 0.42 -6.04
CA VAL A 109 15.27 -0.45 -5.87
C VAL A 109 14.70 -0.84 -7.23
N GLY A 110 14.37 -2.11 -7.37
CA GLY A 110 13.55 -2.66 -8.43
C GLY A 110 12.21 -3.12 -7.87
N TYR A 111 11.31 -3.50 -8.77
CA TYR A 111 9.95 -3.92 -8.43
C TYR A 111 9.58 -5.19 -9.18
N THR A 112 8.91 -6.11 -8.51
CA THR A 112 8.27 -7.27 -9.14
C THR A 112 7.06 -7.72 -8.32
N GLU A 113 6.32 -8.70 -8.82
CA GLU A 113 5.17 -9.31 -8.14
C GLU A 113 5.33 -10.83 -8.18
N ALA A 114 5.23 -11.50 -7.03
CA ALA A 114 5.13 -12.96 -6.98
C ALA A 114 3.67 -13.43 -7.12
N SER A 115 2.72 -12.54 -6.83
CA SER A 115 1.30 -12.75 -6.97
C SER A 115 0.54 -11.45 -7.20
N ARG A 116 -0.63 -11.57 -7.82
CA ARG A 116 -1.58 -10.46 -8.05
C ARG A 116 -2.91 -10.75 -7.38
N GLY A 117 -3.54 -9.71 -6.84
CA GLY A 117 -4.77 -9.85 -6.05
C GLY A 117 -4.51 -10.26 -4.61
N CYS A 118 -5.57 -10.58 -3.88
CA CYS A 118 -5.50 -10.87 -2.46
C CYS A 118 -6.63 -11.80 -2.01
N ARG A 119 -6.32 -12.78 -1.15
CA ARG A 119 -7.32 -13.68 -0.55
C ARG A 119 -8.28 -12.99 0.41
N HIS A 120 -7.88 -11.84 0.95
CA HIS A 120 -8.63 -11.12 1.98
C HIS A 120 -9.73 -10.25 1.38
N THR A 121 -10.75 -9.94 2.20
CA THR A 121 -11.93 -9.15 1.82
C THR A 121 -12.11 -7.92 2.71
N CYS A 122 -10.99 -7.24 3.03
CA CYS A 122 -10.99 -6.02 3.84
C CYS A 122 -11.86 -4.94 3.18
N ARG A 123 -12.78 -4.30 3.93
CA ARG A 123 -13.85 -3.48 3.34
C ARG A 123 -13.35 -2.16 2.74
N HIS A 124 -12.22 -1.62 3.20
CA HIS A 124 -11.59 -0.41 2.67
C HIS A 124 -10.66 -0.65 1.48
N CYS A 125 -10.32 -1.92 1.21
CA CYS A 125 -9.25 -2.26 0.30
C CYS A 125 -9.72 -2.19 -1.17
N PRO A 126 -9.01 -1.46 -2.04
CA PRO A 126 -9.40 -1.25 -3.44
C PRO A 126 -9.16 -2.48 -4.32
N ILE A 127 -8.46 -3.49 -3.79
CA ILE A 127 -8.22 -4.77 -4.46
C ILE A 127 -9.48 -5.63 -4.43
N VAL A 128 -10.28 -5.52 -3.37
CA VAL A 128 -11.44 -6.37 -3.12
C VAL A 128 -12.53 -6.22 -4.20
N PRO A 129 -12.91 -5.01 -4.64
CA PRO A 129 -13.86 -4.85 -5.75
C PRO A 129 -13.49 -5.62 -7.02
N VAL A 130 -12.19 -5.74 -7.32
CA VAL A 130 -11.69 -6.38 -8.55
C VAL A 130 -11.47 -7.87 -8.35
N TYR A 131 -10.73 -8.25 -7.30
CA TYR A 131 -10.30 -9.63 -7.12
C TYR A 131 -11.28 -10.47 -6.29
N LYS A 132 -12.07 -9.85 -5.42
CA LYS A 132 -13.12 -10.50 -4.62
C LYS A 132 -12.61 -11.72 -3.84
N GLY A 133 -11.47 -11.58 -3.16
CA GLY A 133 -10.83 -12.66 -2.39
C GLY A 133 -10.07 -13.68 -3.23
N ARG A 134 -9.82 -13.40 -4.52
CA ARG A 134 -9.01 -14.24 -5.42
C ARG A 134 -7.62 -13.65 -5.61
N PHE A 135 -6.67 -14.50 -5.96
CA PHE A 135 -5.32 -14.09 -6.29
C PHE A 135 -4.76 -15.03 -7.37
N ARG A 136 -3.67 -14.61 -8.02
CA ARG A 136 -2.99 -15.35 -9.07
C ARG A 136 -1.50 -15.39 -8.77
N ILE A 137 -0.90 -16.56 -8.94
CA ILE A 137 0.54 -16.74 -8.80
C ILE A 137 1.23 -16.36 -10.11
N VAL A 138 2.29 -15.55 -10.00
CA VAL A 138 3.24 -15.30 -11.08
C VAL A 138 4.27 -16.43 -11.06
N PRO A 139 4.50 -17.17 -12.15
CA PRO A 139 5.41 -18.32 -12.13
C PRO A 139 6.83 -17.93 -11.68
N VAL A 140 7.46 -18.78 -10.86
CA VAL A 140 8.80 -18.52 -10.25
C VAL A 140 9.85 -18.14 -11.30
N ASN A 141 9.86 -18.83 -12.44
CA ASN A 141 10.80 -18.57 -13.52
C ASN A 141 10.60 -17.18 -14.17
N ILE A 142 9.36 -16.66 -14.19
CA ILE A 142 9.07 -15.32 -14.69
C ILE A 142 9.55 -14.28 -13.68
N VAL A 143 9.26 -14.47 -12.40
CA VAL A 143 9.71 -13.58 -11.32
C VAL A 143 11.24 -13.47 -11.30
N LEU A 144 11.95 -14.61 -11.29
CA LEU A 144 13.42 -14.61 -11.27
C LEU A 144 14.04 -14.04 -12.54
N ALA A 145 13.43 -14.25 -13.71
CA ALA A 145 13.90 -13.65 -14.95
C ALA A 145 13.73 -12.13 -14.95
N ASP A 146 12.61 -11.63 -14.43
CA ASP A 146 12.37 -10.20 -14.27
C ASP A 146 13.35 -9.55 -13.29
N ILE A 147 13.61 -10.20 -12.16
CA ILE A 147 14.61 -9.73 -11.19
C ILE A 147 16.01 -9.72 -11.81
N ARG A 148 16.40 -10.75 -12.57
CA ARG A 148 17.70 -10.77 -13.27
C ARG A 148 17.86 -9.55 -14.17
N ASN A 149 16.86 -9.23 -15.01
CA ASN A 149 16.91 -8.07 -15.89
C ASN A 149 17.15 -6.77 -15.11
N GLN A 150 16.55 -6.64 -13.92
CA GLN A 150 16.72 -5.46 -13.06
C GLN A 150 18.10 -5.42 -12.37
N VAL A 151 18.61 -6.57 -11.91
CA VAL A 151 19.95 -6.68 -11.31
C VAL A 151 21.05 -6.30 -12.31
N GLU A 152 20.89 -6.70 -13.58
CA GLU A 152 21.76 -6.29 -14.70
C GLU A 152 21.72 -4.77 -14.94
N MET A 153 20.60 -4.10 -14.61
CA MET A 153 20.44 -2.64 -14.64
C MET A 153 20.95 -1.94 -13.36
N GLY A 154 21.57 -2.67 -12.43
CA GLY A 154 22.16 -2.11 -11.20
C GLY A 154 21.26 -2.11 -9.97
N VAL A 155 20.09 -2.77 -10.02
CA VAL A 155 19.22 -2.95 -8.84
C VAL A 155 19.92 -3.81 -7.78
N ARG A 156 19.79 -3.40 -6.51
CA ARG A 156 20.35 -4.11 -5.34
C ARG A 156 19.33 -4.33 -4.21
N HIS A 157 18.09 -3.94 -4.44
CA HIS A 157 16.94 -4.22 -3.58
C HIS A 157 15.68 -4.46 -4.43
N ILE A 158 14.84 -5.43 -4.08
CA ILE A 158 13.58 -5.69 -4.79
C ILE A 158 12.39 -5.47 -3.85
N THR A 159 11.45 -4.63 -4.27
CA THR A 159 10.13 -4.57 -3.64
C THR A 159 9.19 -5.56 -4.31
N PHE A 160 8.66 -6.50 -3.52
CA PHE A 160 7.56 -7.36 -3.94
C PHE A 160 6.24 -6.63 -3.73
N GLY A 161 5.63 -6.19 -4.84
CA GLY A 161 4.37 -5.43 -4.87
C GLY A 161 3.11 -6.23 -4.57
N ASP A 162 3.27 -7.48 -4.15
CA ASP A 162 2.19 -8.34 -3.69
C ASP A 162 1.38 -7.63 -2.58
N PRO A 163 0.04 -7.52 -2.72
CA PRO A 163 -0.79 -6.98 -1.65
C PRO A 163 -0.75 -7.80 -0.35
N ASP A 164 -0.40 -9.07 -0.49
CA ASP A 164 -0.06 -9.98 0.60
C ASP A 164 0.87 -11.06 0.04
N PHE A 165 2.16 -10.96 0.32
CA PHE A 165 3.19 -11.87 -0.16
C PHE A 165 2.94 -13.33 0.29
N PHE A 166 2.21 -13.53 1.39
CA PHE A 166 1.80 -14.85 1.86
C PHE A 166 0.43 -15.29 1.35
N ASN A 167 -0.11 -14.68 0.30
CA ASN A 167 -1.23 -15.24 -0.47
C ASN A 167 -0.96 -16.70 -0.94
N GLY A 168 0.29 -16.98 -1.29
CA GLY A 168 0.79 -18.30 -1.66
C GLY A 168 2.13 -18.58 -0.97
N PRO A 169 2.16 -18.94 0.32
CA PRO A 169 3.38 -18.89 1.12
C PRO A 169 4.43 -19.90 0.68
N VAL A 170 4.04 -21.08 0.18
CA VAL A 170 5.01 -22.07 -0.37
C VAL A 170 5.71 -21.52 -1.61
N HIS A 171 4.94 -20.91 -2.52
CA HIS A 171 5.46 -20.27 -3.72
C HIS A 171 6.37 -19.08 -3.37
N ALA A 172 5.91 -18.20 -2.47
CA ALA A 172 6.67 -17.05 -2.01
C ALA A 172 8.03 -17.45 -1.41
N ILE A 173 8.06 -18.53 -0.63
CA ILE A 173 9.29 -19.07 -0.04
C ILE A 173 10.21 -19.67 -1.10
N GLU A 174 9.68 -20.39 -2.09
CA GLU A 174 10.47 -20.87 -3.21
C GLU A 174 11.12 -19.72 -4.01
N VAL A 175 10.39 -18.62 -4.23
CA VAL A 175 10.92 -17.42 -4.91
C VAL A 175 12.12 -16.85 -4.15
N VAL A 176 12.00 -16.57 -2.85
CA VAL A 176 13.07 -15.90 -2.09
C VAL A 176 14.26 -16.81 -1.82
N GLN A 177 14.06 -18.12 -1.68
CA GLN A 177 15.15 -19.09 -1.56
C GLN A 177 15.99 -19.14 -2.83
N ARG A 178 15.36 -19.33 -4.00
CA ARG A 178 16.08 -19.32 -5.28
C ARG A 178 16.72 -17.97 -5.58
N LEU A 179 16.08 -16.88 -5.11
CA LEU A 179 16.64 -15.54 -5.24
C LEU A 179 17.95 -15.41 -4.46
N ALA A 180 17.95 -15.80 -3.18
CA ALA A 180 19.13 -15.77 -2.32
C ALA A 180 20.24 -16.71 -2.82
N ASP A 181 19.88 -17.90 -3.34
CA ASP A 181 20.85 -18.82 -3.95
C ASP A 181 21.55 -18.21 -5.17
N THR A 182 20.84 -17.39 -5.95
CA THR A 182 21.35 -16.77 -7.18
C THR A 182 22.08 -15.44 -6.89
N TYR A 183 21.57 -14.65 -5.96
CA TYR A 183 22.06 -13.30 -5.62
C TYR A 183 22.11 -13.10 -4.10
N PRO A 184 23.14 -13.63 -3.41
CA PRO A 184 23.19 -13.65 -1.94
C PRO A 184 23.24 -12.26 -1.29
N ASP A 185 23.72 -11.24 -2.02
CA ASP A 185 23.79 -9.85 -1.51
C ASP A 185 22.54 -9.01 -1.83
N LEU A 186 21.58 -9.57 -2.58
CA LEU A 186 20.35 -8.88 -2.96
C LEU A 186 19.38 -8.89 -1.77
N THR A 187 18.85 -7.72 -1.45
CA THR A 187 17.83 -7.58 -0.40
C THR A 187 16.45 -7.40 -1.01
N TYR A 188 15.41 -7.59 -0.22
CA TYR A 188 14.05 -7.33 -0.67
C TYR A 188 13.13 -6.92 0.49
N ASP A 189 11.98 -6.35 0.18
CA ASP A 189 10.90 -6.09 1.13
C ASP A 189 9.58 -6.69 0.63
N VAL A 190 8.69 -6.97 1.59
CA VAL A 190 7.41 -7.65 1.33
C VAL A 190 6.29 -7.01 2.15
N THR A 191 5.07 -7.06 1.62
CA THR A 191 3.86 -6.73 2.39
C THR A 191 3.17 -8.02 2.83
N ILE A 192 2.90 -8.18 4.12
CA ILE A 192 2.22 -9.36 4.68
C ILE A 192 1.15 -8.90 5.67
N LYS A 193 -0.10 -9.36 5.51
CA LYS A 193 -1.18 -9.09 6.46
C LYS A 193 -0.89 -9.79 7.80
N ILE A 194 -1.21 -9.13 8.92
CA ILE A 194 -1.03 -9.66 10.29
C ILE A 194 -1.53 -11.10 10.44
N GLU A 195 -2.72 -11.42 9.92
CA GLU A 195 -3.30 -12.75 9.98
C GLU A 195 -2.40 -13.81 9.30
N HIS A 196 -1.99 -13.57 8.05
CA HIS A 196 -1.11 -14.49 7.33
C HIS A 196 0.30 -14.54 7.93
N LEU A 197 0.81 -13.43 8.45
CA LEU A 197 2.09 -13.37 9.15
C LEU A 197 2.11 -14.33 10.33
N LEU A 198 1.05 -14.33 11.15
CA LEU A 198 0.93 -15.24 12.30
C LEU A 198 0.71 -16.70 11.88
N VAL A 199 -0.20 -16.94 10.93
CA VAL A 199 -0.49 -18.29 10.42
C VAL A 199 0.77 -18.93 9.80
N HIS A 200 1.64 -18.12 9.21
CA HIS A 200 2.86 -18.56 8.53
C HIS A 200 4.14 -18.12 9.24
N ALA A 201 4.09 -17.88 10.56
CA ALA A 201 5.23 -17.40 11.34
C ALA A 201 6.48 -18.30 11.24
N LYS A 202 6.29 -19.60 10.95
CA LYS A 202 7.38 -20.56 10.66
C LYS A 202 8.32 -20.14 9.53
N TYR A 203 7.87 -19.27 8.62
CA TYR A 203 8.65 -18.80 7.48
C TYR A 203 9.41 -17.49 7.74
N LEU A 204 9.22 -16.84 8.89
CA LEU A 204 9.88 -15.56 9.20
C LEU A 204 11.41 -15.70 9.26
N ALA A 205 11.92 -16.80 9.82
CA ALA A 205 13.36 -17.08 9.82
C ALA A 205 13.90 -17.18 8.38
N THR A 206 13.16 -17.85 7.49
CA THR A 206 13.55 -17.93 6.08
C THR A 206 13.59 -16.56 5.44
N LEU A 207 12.59 -15.69 5.66
CA LEU A 207 12.61 -14.32 5.12
C LEU A 207 13.86 -13.55 5.58
N ARG A 208 14.23 -13.64 6.86
CA ARG A 208 15.47 -13.04 7.38
C ARG A 208 16.68 -13.61 6.64
N ASP A 209 16.81 -14.93 6.61
CA ASP A 209 17.99 -15.62 6.09
C ASP A 209 18.19 -15.41 4.57
N THR A 210 17.12 -15.13 3.83
CA THR A 210 17.17 -14.83 2.40
C THR A 210 17.32 -13.34 2.07
N GLY A 211 17.46 -12.47 3.07
CA GLY A 211 17.76 -11.04 2.85
C GLY A 211 16.57 -10.09 2.87
N CYS A 212 15.45 -10.46 3.52
CA CYS A 212 14.34 -9.54 3.73
C CYS A 212 14.75 -8.38 4.65
N ALA A 213 14.72 -7.15 4.14
CA ALA A 213 15.10 -5.95 4.86
C ALA A 213 14.05 -5.57 5.90
N PHE A 214 12.77 -5.63 5.52
CA PHE A 214 11.63 -5.37 6.40
C PHE A 214 10.35 -6.00 5.84
N VAL A 215 9.38 -6.20 6.73
CA VAL A 215 8.03 -6.67 6.41
C VAL A 215 7.06 -5.54 6.70
N THR A 216 6.39 -5.04 5.65
CA THR A 216 5.28 -4.11 5.79
C THR A 216 4.01 -4.86 6.17
N SER A 217 3.32 -4.42 7.22
CA SER A 217 2.07 -5.08 7.67
C SER A 217 0.93 -4.09 7.84
N ALA A 218 -0.17 -4.39 7.16
CA ALA A 218 -1.39 -3.59 7.20
C ALA A 218 -2.18 -3.80 8.50
N VAL A 219 -1.78 -3.06 9.55
CA VAL A 219 -2.40 -3.03 10.88
C VAL A 219 -3.70 -2.23 10.85
N GLU A 220 -3.70 -1.08 10.19
CA GLU A 220 -4.81 -0.11 10.10
C GLU A 220 -5.20 0.57 11.42
N SER A 221 -5.41 -0.18 12.50
CA SER A 221 -5.88 0.34 13.78
C SER A 221 -5.50 -0.56 14.96
N PHE A 222 -5.44 0.01 16.17
CA PHE A 222 -5.40 -0.75 17.43
C PHE A 222 -6.76 -0.84 18.12
N ASP A 223 -7.80 -0.29 17.50
CA ASP A 223 -9.17 -0.33 17.99
C ASP A 223 -9.91 -1.55 17.40
N SER A 224 -10.37 -2.46 18.27
CA SER A 224 -11.09 -3.67 17.88
C SER A 224 -12.37 -3.38 17.08
N HIS A 225 -13.10 -2.31 17.41
CA HIS A 225 -14.32 -1.92 16.70
C HIS A 225 -13.98 -1.51 15.26
N VAL A 226 -12.95 -0.68 15.08
CA VAL A 226 -12.48 -0.27 13.75
C VAL A 226 -11.99 -1.48 12.95
N LEU A 227 -11.22 -2.38 13.56
CA LEU A 227 -10.73 -3.59 12.89
C LEU A 227 -11.88 -4.51 12.43
N GLU A 228 -12.96 -4.61 13.21
CA GLU A 228 -14.17 -5.36 12.85
C GLU A 228 -14.89 -4.72 11.66
N ILE A 229 -15.10 -3.40 11.69
CA ILE A 229 -15.76 -2.68 10.59
C ILE A 229 -14.96 -2.81 9.29
N LEU A 230 -13.62 -2.68 9.37
CA LEU A 230 -12.73 -2.83 8.22
C LEU A 230 -12.59 -4.29 7.76
N ASN A 231 -13.12 -5.26 8.51
CA ASN A 231 -12.99 -6.70 8.28
C ASN A 231 -11.53 -7.14 8.16
N LYS A 232 -10.70 -6.73 9.13
CA LYS A 232 -9.24 -6.98 9.10
C LYS A 232 -8.84 -8.37 9.53
N GLY A 233 -9.72 -9.16 10.14
CA GLY A 233 -9.45 -10.56 10.52
C GLY A 233 -8.35 -10.74 11.57
N HIS A 234 -7.96 -9.68 12.27
CA HIS A 234 -7.00 -9.74 13.37
C HIS A 234 -7.41 -8.78 14.49
N THR A 235 -6.87 -9.03 15.69
CA THR A 235 -7.14 -8.23 16.90
C THR A 235 -5.91 -7.41 17.32
N PRO A 236 -6.06 -6.44 18.25
CA PRO A 236 -4.92 -5.75 18.87
C PRO A 236 -3.87 -6.71 19.44
N ARG A 237 -4.32 -7.80 20.09
CA ARG A 237 -3.43 -8.84 20.62
C ARG A 237 -2.67 -9.58 19.52
N ASP A 238 -3.27 -9.78 18.35
CA ASP A 238 -2.57 -10.39 17.21
C ASP A 238 -1.49 -9.47 16.66
N ILE A 239 -1.68 -8.16 16.70
CA ILE A 239 -0.66 -7.18 16.32
C ILE A 239 0.54 -7.27 17.28
N GLU A 240 0.31 -7.32 18.59
CA GLU A 240 1.37 -7.53 19.58
C GLU A 240 2.15 -8.83 19.33
N ARG A 241 1.43 -9.92 19.04
CA ARG A 241 2.02 -11.22 18.70
C ARG A 241 2.85 -11.17 17.42
N ALA A 242 2.38 -10.45 16.39
CA ALA A 242 3.09 -10.31 15.12
C ALA A 242 4.38 -9.51 15.30
N VAL A 243 4.33 -8.40 16.05
CA VAL A 243 5.52 -7.61 16.42
C VAL A 243 6.53 -8.48 17.18
N ALA A 244 6.06 -9.26 18.16
CA ALA A 244 6.92 -10.18 18.91
C ALA A 244 7.52 -11.29 18.04
N ALA A 245 6.75 -11.84 17.10
CA ALA A 245 7.19 -12.88 16.17
C ALA A 245 8.29 -12.36 15.23
N CYS A 246 8.09 -11.18 14.62
CA CYS A 246 9.12 -10.54 13.80
C CYS A 246 10.39 -10.23 14.60
N ARG A 247 10.24 -9.66 15.80
CA ARG A 247 11.37 -9.38 16.69
C ARG A 247 12.16 -10.64 17.05
N THR A 248 11.46 -11.73 17.38
CA THR A 248 12.09 -13.03 17.69
C THR A 248 12.81 -13.60 16.47
N ALA A 249 12.25 -13.42 15.27
CA ALA A 249 12.86 -13.85 14.03
C ALA A 249 14.03 -12.94 13.59
N GLY A 250 14.24 -11.77 14.19
CA GLY A 250 15.22 -10.79 13.75
C GLY A 250 14.79 -10.00 12.52
N LEU A 251 13.48 -9.88 12.28
CA LEU A 251 12.89 -9.08 11.21
C LEU A 251 12.35 -7.75 11.73
N VAL A 252 12.50 -6.72 10.91
CA VAL A 252 11.84 -5.43 11.10
C VAL A 252 10.40 -5.53 10.58
N LEU A 253 9.43 -5.13 11.41
CA LEU A 253 8.04 -4.94 10.99
C LEU A 253 7.76 -3.44 10.85
N THR A 254 7.31 -3.01 9.67
CA THR A 254 6.90 -1.64 9.35
C THR A 254 5.38 -1.58 9.23
N PRO A 255 4.65 -1.16 10.27
CA PRO A 255 3.20 -1.19 10.24
C PRO A 255 2.64 -0.02 9.43
N THR A 256 1.50 -0.23 8.77
CA THR A 256 0.70 0.84 8.14
C THR A 256 -0.63 1.01 8.84
N PHE A 257 -1.17 2.22 8.81
CA PHE A 257 -2.33 2.63 9.57
C PHE A 257 -3.28 3.51 8.78
N VAL A 258 -4.56 3.46 9.17
CA VAL A 258 -5.56 4.47 8.85
C VAL A 258 -5.86 5.20 10.16
N ALA A 259 -4.98 6.15 10.49
CA ALA A 259 -4.96 6.79 11.80
C ALA A 259 -6.24 7.57 12.14
N PHE A 260 -6.92 8.11 11.13
CA PHE A 260 -8.19 8.82 11.28
C PHE A 260 -9.30 8.13 10.50
N THR A 261 -10.33 7.73 11.24
CA THR A 261 -11.56 7.11 10.74
C THR A 261 -12.78 7.84 11.32
N PRO A 262 -14.01 7.60 10.79
CA PRO A 262 -15.22 8.18 11.37
C PRO A 262 -15.44 7.82 12.84
N TRP A 263 -14.79 6.77 13.33
CA TRP A 263 -14.91 6.24 14.69
C TRP A 263 -13.76 6.65 15.62
N THR A 264 -12.79 7.41 15.10
CA THR A 264 -11.65 7.87 15.91
C THR A 264 -12.13 8.92 16.90
N THR A 265 -11.67 8.84 18.15
CA THR A 265 -11.85 9.89 19.17
C THR A 265 -10.49 10.47 19.52
N LEU A 266 -10.48 11.61 20.23
CA LEU A 266 -9.22 12.21 20.70
C LEU A 266 -8.47 11.24 21.64
N GLU A 267 -9.21 10.54 22.51
CA GLU A 267 -8.68 9.54 23.42
C GLU A 267 -8.16 8.31 22.68
N SER A 268 -8.89 7.80 21.68
CA SER A 268 -8.43 6.64 20.92
C SER A 268 -7.24 6.96 20.03
N TYR A 269 -7.12 8.19 19.53
CA TYR A 269 -5.91 8.67 18.84
C TYR A 269 -4.70 8.76 19.79
N CYS A 270 -4.87 9.26 21.01
CA CYS A 270 -3.80 9.23 22.03
C CYS A 270 -3.41 7.78 22.37
N ALA A 271 -4.38 6.87 22.51
CA ALA A 271 -4.14 5.45 22.74
C ALA A 271 -3.42 4.77 21.56
N TYR A 272 -3.74 5.16 20.32
CA TYR A 272 -3.04 4.73 19.11
C TYR A 272 -1.56 5.11 19.15
N LEU A 273 -1.23 6.36 19.49
CA LEU A 273 0.16 6.78 19.67
C LEU A 273 0.83 6.01 20.82
N GLN A 274 0.13 5.83 21.94
CA GLN A 274 0.65 5.08 23.08
C GLN A 274 0.97 3.63 22.69
N ALA A 275 0.13 2.97 21.89
CA ALA A 275 0.39 1.62 21.41
C ALA A 275 1.66 1.55 20.51
N ILE A 276 1.85 2.53 19.62
CA ILE A 276 3.08 2.63 18.80
C ILE A 276 4.32 2.76 19.69
N ALA A 277 4.27 3.63 20.70
CA ALA A 277 5.37 3.84 21.63
C ALA A 277 5.65 2.59 22.48
N SER A 278 4.60 1.98 23.06
CA SER A 278 4.71 0.78 23.92
C SER A 278 5.21 -0.45 23.16
N LEU A 279 4.89 -0.57 21.87
CA LEU A 279 5.40 -1.64 21.00
C LEU A 279 6.80 -1.34 20.45
N ASP A 280 7.33 -0.14 20.73
CA ASP A 280 8.62 0.34 20.27
C ASP A 280 8.71 0.34 18.73
N LEU A 281 7.69 0.94 18.11
CA LEU A 281 7.49 1.03 16.66
C LEU A 281 7.71 2.43 16.10
N VAL A 282 7.98 3.44 16.94
CA VAL A 282 8.10 4.86 16.52
C VAL A 282 9.03 5.03 15.31
N GLU A 283 10.21 4.41 15.32
CA GLU A 283 11.17 4.50 14.22
C GLU A 283 10.74 3.71 12.97
N ALA A 284 9.83 2.73 13.11
CA ALA A 284 9.35 1.87 12.03
C ALA A 284 8.13 2.46 11.31
N VAL A 285 7.46 3.43 11.93
CA VAL A 285 6.27 4.10 11.39
C VAL A 285 6.70 5.32 10.58
N ALA A 286 6.36 5.34 9.29
CA ALA A 286 6.54 6.56 8.50
C ALA A 286 5.59 7.65 9.01
N PRO A 287 6.02 8.92 9.14
CA PRO A 287 5.21 9.98 9.74
C PRO A 287 3.84 10.16 9.10
N ILE A 288 3.73 9.96 7.79
CA ILE A 288 2.44 10.02 7.07
C ILE A 288 1.41 9.05 7.63
N GLN A 289 1.82 7.88 8.14
CA GLN A 289 0.93 6.88 8.74
C GLN A 289 0.26 7.38 10.01
N LEU A 290 0.77 8.44 10.65
CA LEU A 290 0.14 9.08 11.81
C LEU A 290 -0.98 10.05 11.42
N ALA A 291 -1.05 10.43 10.14
CA ALA A 291 -1.94 11.47 9.61
C ALA A 291 -2.98 10.95 8.61
N ILE A 292 -2.84 9.70 8.13
CA ILE A 292 -3.71 9.12 7.10
C ILE A 292 -5.15 9.12 7.58
N ARG A 293 -6.02 9.66 6.73
CA ARG A 293 -7.46 9.63 6.88
C ARG A 293 -8.06 8.55 5.97
N LEU A 294 -9.07 7.84 6.46
CA LEU A 294 -9.80 6.83 5.71
C LEU A 294 -10.35 7.42 4.41
N LEU A 295 -10.04 6.81 3.28
CA LEU A 295 -10.64 7.13 2.01
C LEU A 295 -11.82 6.19 1.75
N LEU A 296 -12.90 6.75 1.21
CA LEU A 296 -14.11 6.03 0.83
C LEU A 296 -14.32 6.19 -0.68
N PRO A 297 -13.61 5.43 -1.51
CA PRO A 297 -13.84 5.51 -2.95
C PRO A 297 -15.18 4.95 -3.38
N GLU A 298 -15.57 5.33 -4.61
CA GLU A 298 -16.66 4.70 -5.33
C GLU A 298 -16.49 3.18 -5.34
N GLY A 299 -17.57 2.44 -5.05
CA GLY A 299 -17.54 0.98 -4.96
C GLY A 299 -16.86 0.39 -3.73
N SER A 300 -16.44 1.21 -2.75
CA SER A 300 -15.95 0.72 -1.46
C SER A 300 -17.03 -0.10 -0.74
N SER A 301 -16.66 -1.27 -0.22
CA SER A 301 -17.59 -2.11 0.56
C SER A 301 -17.97 -1.48 1.90
N LEU A 302 -17.25 -0.44 2.34
CA LEU A 302 -17.62 0.33 3.52
C LEU A 302 -18.88 1.18 3.31
N LEU A 303 -19.21 1.57 2.08
CA LEU A 303 -20.39 2.41 1.81
C LEU A 303 -21.71 1.72 2.16
N THR A 304 -21.72 0.39 2.25
CA THR A 304 -22.89 -0.39 2.66
C THR A 304 -22.96 -0.65 4.16
N HIS A 305 -21.96 -0.21 4.93
CA HIS A 305 -21.92 -0.38 6.38
C HIS A 305 -22.81 0.65 7.08
N LYS A 306 -23.66 0.21 8.00
CA LYS A 306 -24.64 1.06 8.70
C LYS A 306 -24.03 2.31 9.33
N GLU A 307 -22.87 2.19 10.00
CA GLU A 307 -22.22 3.31 10.68
C GLU A 307 -21.56 4.29 9.71
N VAL A 308 -21.18 3.83 8.51
CA VAL A 308 -20.65 4.72 7.47
C VAL A 308 -21.79 5.52 6.85
N ALA A 309 -22.96 4.91 6.67
CA ALA A 309 -24.13 5.58 6.11
C ALA A 309 -24.61 6.78 6.96
N GLU A 310 -24.29 6.83 8.25
CA GLU A 310 -24.66 7.93 9.16
C GLU A 310 -23.76 9.17 9.03
N VAL A 311 -22.55 9.01 8.49
CA VAL A 311 -21.47 10.03 8.52
C VAL A 311 -20.89 10.35 7.14
N VAL A 312 -21.24 9.56 6.12
CA VAL A 312 -20.79 9.76 4.75
C VAL A 312 -21.51 10.96 4.12
N GLY A 313 -20.73 11.81 3.46
CA GLY A 313 -21.21 12.97 2.71
C GLY A 313 -21.25 12.69 1.20
N GLU A 314 -21.20 13.76 0.42
CA GLU A 314 -21.22 13.67 -1.04
C GLU A 314 -19.90 13.14 -1.61
N PHE A 315 -19.99 12.58 -2.83
CA PHE A 315 -18.83 12.18 -3.61
C PHE A 315 -18.11 13.40 -4.19
N ASP A 316 -16.85 13.59 -3.82
CA ASP A 316 -16.00 14.63 -4.37
C ASP A 316 -15.29 14.12 -5.64
N LYS A 317 -15.74 14.59 -6.80
CA LYS A 317 -15.17 14.24 -8.11
C LYS A 317 -13.68 14.59 -8.26
N SER A 318 -13.15 15.54 -7.50
CA SER A 318 -11.75 15.93 -7.55
C SER A 318 -10.86 15.03 -6.67
N MET A 319 -11.42 14.52 -5.59
CA MET A 319 -10.76 13.62 -4.65
C MET A 319 -10.97 12.14 -4.99
N LEU A 320 -11.97 11.83 -5.84
CA LEU A 320 -12.39 10.48 -6.20
C LEU A 320 -12.76 9.65 -4.96
N SER A 321 -13.43 10.30 -4.02
CA SER A 321 -13.81 9.73 -2.73
C SER A 321 -15.05 10.43 -2.21
N TYR A 322 -15.89 9.67 -1.53
CA TYR A 322 -16.89 10.22 -0.63
C TYR A 322 -16.20 10.95 0.52
N SER A 323 -16.75 12.11 0.86
CA SER A 323 -16.43 12.82 2.10
C SER A 323 -17.07 12.10 3.29
N TRP A 324 -16.55 12.36 4.49
CA TRP A 324 -17.17 11.98 5.74
C TRP A 324 -16.68 12.92 6.84
N PHE A 325 -17.50 13.12 7.86
CA PHE A 325 -17.17 13.94 9.02
C PHE A 325 -17.08 13.06 10.27
N ASN A 326 -16.24 13.48 11.23
CA ASN A 326 -16.26 12.87 12.55
C ASN A 326 -17.37 13.53 13.39
N THR A 327 -18.07 12.74 14.21
CA THR A 327 -19.14 13.28 15.08
C THR A 327 -18.59 14.25 16.12
N ASP A 328 -17.31 14.16 16.47
CA ASP A 328 -16.56 15.20 17.18
C ASP A 328 -15.70 16.02 16.19
N PRO A 329 -16.07 17.28 15.87
CA PRO A 329 -15.34 18.11 14.92
C PRO A 329 -13.90 18.42 15.38
N ARG A 330 -13.58 18.25 16.67
CA ARG A 330 -12.21 18.41 17.17
C ARG A 330 -11.26 17.34 16.62
N VAL A 331 -11.77 16.15 16.29
CA VAL A 331 -10.97 15.08 15.67
C VAL A 331 -10.58 15.46 14.25
N ASP A 332 -11.51 16.05 13.48
CA ASP A 332 -11.22 16.55 12.14
C ASP A 332 -10.21 17.72 12.17
N ALA A 333 -10.33 18.62 13.16
CA ALA A 333 -9.35 19.67 13.40
C ALA A 333 -7.96 19.10 13.74
N LEU A 334 -7.89 18.13 14.66
CA LEU A 334 -6.64 17.44 15.00
C LEU A 334 -6.01 16.77 13.76
N GLN A 335 -6.82 16.11 12.92
CA GLN A 335 -6.32 15.49 11.70
C GLN A 335 -5.67 16.52 10.78
N ALA A 336 -6.30 17.69 10.59
CA ALA A 336 -5.77 18.78 9.78
C ALA A 336 -4.44 19.32 10.34
N GLU A 337 -4.33 19.49 11.66
CA GLU A 337 -3.10 19.93 12.32
C GLU A 337 -1.98 18.88 12.16
N VAL A 338 -2.28 17.60 12.38
CA VAL A 338 -1.31 16.50 12.25
C VAL A 338 -0.81 16.35 10.81
N ILE A 339 -1.68 16.40 9.80
CA ILE A 339 -1.22 16.34 8.40
C ILE A 339 -0.37 17.57 8.04
N GLY A 340 -0.70 18.73 8.61
CA GLY A 340 0.07 19.97 8.46
C GLY A 340 1.49 19.83 9.03
N LEU A 341 1.62 19.29 10.25
CA LEU A 341 2.92 19.00 10.87
C LEU A 341 3.73 18.05 9.98
N VAL A 342 3.18 16.90 9.61
CA VAL A 342 3.87 15.92 8.75
C VAL A 342 4.35 16.54 7.44
N GLY A 343 3.60 17.47 6.85
CA GLY A 343 3.98 18.16 5.62
C GLY A 343 5.07 19.23 5.75
N GLN A 344 5.31 19.76 6.96
CA GLN A 344 6.28 20.84 7.22
C GLN A 344 7.68 20.33 7.57
N HIS A 345 7.79 19.10 8.08
CA HIS A 345 9.07 18.56 8.55
C HIS A 345 9.82 17.84 7.43
N GLY A 346 10.74 18.55 6.77
CA GLY A 346 11.59 18.00 5.70
C GLY A 346 12.54 16.91 6.18
N THR A 347 13.52 17.25 7.05
CA THR A 347 14.62 16.36 7.46
C THR A 347 14.57 15.92 8.93
N ALA A 348 13.49 16.23 9.64
CA ALA A 348 13.34 15.83 11.04
C ALA A 348 13.28 14.30 11.17
N SER A 349 13.77 13.77 12.30
CA SER A 349 13.67 12.33 12.56
C SER A 349 12.22 11.91 12.79
N ARG A 350 11.91 10.64 12.51
CA ARG A 350 10.57 10.07 12.76
C ARG A 350 10.13 10.27 14.21
N ARG A 351 11.07 10.13 15.15
CA ARG A 351 10.85 10.38 16.57
C ARG A 351 10.51 11.82 16.90
N ALA A 352 11.23 12.79 16.36
CA ALA A 352 10.94 14.20 16.62
C ALA A 352 9.51 14.54 16.17
N ILE A 353 9.14 14.12 14.96
CA ILE A 353 7.77 14.32 14.43
C ILE A 353 6.74 13.61 15.31
N PHE A 354 7.03 12.38 15.76
CA PHE A 354 6.15 11.64 16.66
C PHE A 354 5.96 12.34 18.01
N GLU A 355 7.01 12.90 18.61
CA GLU A 355 6.96 13.62 19.89
C GLU A 355 6.17 14.94 19.80
N GLU A 356 6.26 15.64 18.66
CA GLU A 356 5.43 16.81 18.38
C GLU A 356 3.95 16.43 18.25
N ILE A 357 3.64 15.41 17.45
CA ILE A 357 2.27 14.88 17.30
C ILE A 357 1.72 14.35 18.65
N TRP A 358 2.58 13.69 19.44
CA TRP A 358 2.25 13.20 20.77
C TRP A 358 1.77 14.32 21.68
N THR A 359 2.54 15.41 21.74
CA THR A 359 2.22 16.58 22.57
C THR A 359 0.93 17.24 22.10
N LEU A 360 0.81 17.48 20.78
CA LEU A 360 -0.39 18.08 20.17
C LEU A 360 -1.66 17.26 20.48
N ALA A 361 -1.60 15.94 20.28
CA ALA A 361 -2.74 15.05 20.49
C ALA A 361 -3.25 15.10 21.94
N HIS A 362 -2.34 15.02 22.91
CA HIS A 362 -2.71 15.07 24.33
C HIS A 362 -3.25 16.44 24.74
N GLU A 363 -2.69 17.53 24.22
CA GLU A 363 -3.20 18.88 24.44
C GLU A 363 -4.64 19.01 23.92
N ARG A 364 -4.90 18.58 22.67
CA ARG A 364 -6.24 18.65 22.05
C ARG A 364 -7.24 17.74 22.75
N ALA A 365 -6.81 16.61 23.27
CA ALA A 365 -7.62 15.69 24.08
C ALA A 365 -7.86 16.20 25.52
N ALA A 366 -7.20 17.27 25.96
CA ALA A 366 -7.17 17.71 27.36
C ALA A 366 -6.77 16.59 28.34
N LEU A 367 -5.86 15.71 27.90
CA LEU A 367 -5.33 14.60 28.70
C LEU A 367 -3.94 14.93 29.26
N HIS A 368 -3.57 14.27 30.35
CA HIS A 368 -2.19 14.29 30.80
C HIS A 368 -1.29 13.71 29.70
N CYS A 369 -0.24 14.44 29.33
CA CYS A 369 0.77 14.00 28.36
C CYS A 369 1.93 13.33 29.13
N PRO A 370 2.00 11.98 29.18
CA PRO A 370 3.12 11.33 29.85
C PRO A 370 4.36 11.40 28.94
N PRO A 371 5.56 11.25 29.51
CA PRO A 371 6.79 11.19 28.72
C PRO A 371 6.73 9.98 27.77
N VAL A 372 7.16 10.18 26.52
CA VAL A 372 7.27 9.10 25.54
C VAL A 372 8.30 8.08 26.07
N ALA A 373 7.87 6.84 26.29
CA ALA A 373 8.73 5.81 26.84
C ALA A 373 9.96 5.59 25.94
N MET A 374 11.15 5.76 26.51
CA MET A 374 12.41 5.51 25.81
C MET A 374 12.82 4.06 25.99
N ASN A 375 12.84 3.29 24.90
CA ASN A 375 13.62 2.06 24.91
C ASN A 375 15.07 2.42 24.58
N THR A 376 15.96 2.33 25.58
CA THR A 376 17.36 2.79 25.53
C THR A 376 18.30 1.84 24.78
N GLN A 377 17.78 0.76 24.20
CA GLN A 377 18.59 -0.10 23.34
C GLN A 377 18.91 0.66 22.06
N ALA A 378 20.19 0.97 21.87
CA ALA A 378 20.73 1.53 20.63
C ALA A 378 20.33 0.62 19.47
N ARG A 379 19.27 0.98 18.75
CA ARG A 379 18.81 0.23 17.59
C ARG A 379 19.59 0.69 16.37
N THR A 380 20.08 -0.29 15.62
CA THR A 380 20.45 -0.11 14.22
C THR A 380 19.35 0.64 13.49
N ALA A 381 19.73 1.54 12.59
CA ALA A 381 18.77 2.31 11.80
C ALA A 381 17.76 1.36 11.13
N ILE A 382 16.48 1.72 11.17
CA ILE A 382 15.43 0.90 10.56
C ILE A 382 15.49 1.13 9.05
N PRO A 383 15.62 0.08 8.21
CA PRO A 383 15.63 0.24 6.78
C PRO A 383 14.31 0.85 6.28
N TYR A 384 14.39 1.75 5.30
CA TYR A 384 13.21 2.40 4.73
C TYR A 384 13.40 2.83 3.27
N LEU A 385 12.30 2.89 2.53
CA LEU A 385 12.26 3.51 1.20
C LEU A 385 12.09 5.02 1.34
N ASN A 386 12.83 5.80 0.55
CA ASN A 386 12.67 7.26 0.50
C ASN A 386 11.31 7.70 -0.11
N GLU A 387 10.74 6.88 -0.98
CA GLU A 387 9.41 7.03 -1.59
C GLU A 387 8.59 5.76 -1.33
N PRO A 388 8.15 5.52 -0.08
CA PRO A 388 7.44 4.30 0.25
C PRO A 388 6.05 4.31 -0.37
N TRP A 389 5.66 3.18 -0.95
CA TRP A 389 4.31 2.93 -1.41
C TRP A 389 3.54 2.11 -0.39
N TYR A 390 2.33 2.55 -0.07
CA TYR A 390 1.42 1.87 0.83
C TYR A 390 0.11 1.60 0.09
N CYS A 391 -0.38 0.36 0.18
CA CYS A 391 -1.58 -0.11 -0.52
C CYS A 391 -2.84 0.67 -0.12
#